data_AF-A0A0G1VZY6-F1
#
_entry.id   AF-A0A0G1VZY6-F1
#
_cell.length_a   1.000
_cell.length_b   1.000
_cell.length_c   1.000
_cell.angle_alpha   90.00
_cell.angle_beta   90.00
_cell.angle_gamma   90.00
#
_symmetry.space_group_name_H-M   'P 1'
#
loop_
_entity.id
_entity.type
_entity.pdbx_description
1 polymer ?
#
loop_
_entity_poly.entity_id
_entity_poly.type
_entity_poly.pdbx_seq_one_letter_code
_entity_poly.pdbx_strand_id
1 'polypeptide(L)'
;MGGLVNLTRDFDVAKKCIDANILGTLNLLEATRGHAPKLFIYVSTEEVYGDASIPYKEETSLTHPPSPYAMTKLAGEHICSMYGKYFGFSVLILRVSTMYGPGETEKRFIPSIIMKALHGKEIPLNSGKKLRDYIFVEDVVDALLACLDWSDRKNSAIVNIGGGKSYTLKSVVEKIVKLCQSTSSIRYGAFPDRVLESDVWNMDITRAKKILHWVPKTPLEAGLLKTIEYYKDK
;
A
#
# COMPACT_ATOMS: atom_id res chain seq x y z
N MET A 1 -13.82 1.55 3.97
CA MET A 1 -13.32 2.63 4.85
C MET A 1 -12.78 3.75 3.96
N GLY A 2 -13.16 5.00 4.19
CA GLY A 2 -12.64 6.14 3.42
C GLY A 2 -11.37 6.68 4.08
N GLY A 3 -10.34 6.94 3.28
CA GLY A 3 -9.12 7.62 3.70
C GLY A 3 -8.54 8.35 2.51
N LEU A 4 -7.89 9.49 2.74
CA LEU A 4 -7.22 10.20 1.67
C LEU A 4 -5.86 9.55 1.44
N VAL A 5 -5.71 8.88 0.30
CA VAL A 5 -4.40 8.40 -0.17
C VAL A 5 -3.76 9.51 -0.99
N ASN A 6 -2.76 10.17 -0.41
CA ASN A 6 -1.98 11.17 -1.13
C ASN A 6 -0.50 11.08 -0.77
N LEU A 7 0.30 10.59 -1.72
CA LEU A 7 1.73 10.37 -1.53
C LEU A 7 2.57 11.63 -1.83
N THR A 8 1.93 12.79 -2.05
CA THR A 8 2.65 14.06 -2.15
C THR A 8 3.30 14.40 -0.81
N ARG A 9 4.51 14.94 -0.87
CA ARG A 9 5.25 15.44 0.29
C ARG A 9 4.95 16.91 0.58
N ASP A 10 3.85 17.38 0.00
CA ASP A 10 3.34 18.72 0.14
C ASP A 10 2.55 18.82 1.46
N PHE A 11 2.85 19.84 2.26
CA PHE A 11 2.14 20.07 3.51
C PHE A 11 0.77 20.74 3.31
N ASP A 12 0.47 21.27 2.14
CA ASP A 12 -0.84 21.85 1.83
C ASP A 12 -1.96 20.81 1.92
N VAL A 13 -1.62 19.52 1.76
CA VAL A 13 -2.58 18.41 1.91
C VAL A 13 -2.67 17.86 3.34
N ALA A 14 -1.80 18.30 4.25
CA ALA A 14 -1.71 17.76 5.61
C ALA A 14 -3.04 17.88 6.37
N LYS A 15 -3.71 19.05 6.29
CA LYS A 15 -5.01 19.26 6.93
C LYS A 15 -6.06 18.26 6.41
N LYS A 16 -6.16 18.08 5.09
CA LYS A 16 -7.08 17.11 4.48
C LYS A 16 -6.76 15.66 4.90
N CYS A 17 -5.47 15.32 5.01
CA CYS A 17 -5.05 14.01 5.51
C CYS A 17 -5.44 13.82 6.98
N ILE A 18 -5.29 14.83 7.84
CA ILE A 18 -5.68 14.77 9.25
C ILE A 18 -7.19 14.57 9.36
N ASP A 19 -7.97 15.39 8.66
CA ASP A 19 -9.44 15.32 8.68
C ASP A 19 -9.94 13.95 8.22
N ALA A 20 -9.40 13.43 7.11
CA ALA A 20 -9.84 12.14 6.56
C ALA A 20 -9.30 10.94 7.35
N ASN A 21 -8.00 10.91 7.63
CA ASN A 21 -7.33 9.69 8.12
C ASN A 21 -7.30 9.62 9.65
N ILE A 22 -7.16 10.74 10.36
CA ILE A 22 -7.17 10.73 11.84
C ILE A 22 -8.59 10.89 12.33
N LEU A 23 -9.25 12.01 12.00
CA LEU A 23 -10.58 12.31 12.51
C LEU A 23 -11.62 11.32 11.97
N GLY A 24 -11.55 10.96 10.68
CA GLY A 24 -12.41 9.91 10.11
C GLY A 24 -12.25 8.54 10.80
N THR A 25 -11.02 8.14 11.12
CA THR A 25 -10.76 6.89 11.87
C THR A 25 -11.32 6.95 13.28
N LEU A 26 -11.10 8.07 13.99
CA LEU A 26 -11.65 8.27 15.32
C LEU A 26 -13.18 8.22 15.30
N ASN A 27 -13.83 8.91 14.35
CA ASN A 27 -15.28 8.89 14.22
C ASN A 27 -15.85 7.47 14.03
N LEU A 28 -15.17 6.62 13.26
CA LEU A 28 -15.57 5.22 13.12
C LEU A 28 -15.43 4.42 14.42
N LEU A 29 -14.32 4.60 15.15
CA LEU A 29 -14.12 3.97 16.45
C LEU A 29 -15.15 4.45 17.48
N GLU A 30 -15.43 5.75 17.52
CA GLU A 30 -16.45 6.36 18.37
C GLU A 30 -17.85 5.82 18.04
N ALA A 31 -18.16 5.60 16.77
CA ALA A 31 -19.43 4.99 16.34
C ALA A 31 -19.59 3.54 16.83
N THR A 32 -18.49 2.86 17.19
CA THR A 32 -18.55 1.54 17.85
C THR A 32 -18.78 1.61 19.36
N ARG A 33 -18.82 2.82 19.96
CA ARG A 33 -19.05 2.98 21.40
C ARG A 33 -20.41 2.40 21.79
N GLY A 34 -20.41 1.46 22.73
CA GLY A 34 -21.60 0.71 23.16
C GLY A 34 -21.84 -0.60 22.40
N HIS A 35 -21.21 -0.80 21.23
CA HIS A 35 -21.27 -2.02 20.43
C HIS A 35 -19.88 -2.36 19.90
N ALA A 36 -18.98 -2.76 20.82
CA ALA A 36 -17.60 -3.09 20.46
C ALA A 36 -17.59 -4.20 19.40
N PRO A 37 -16.92 -3.99 18.25
CA PRO A 37 -16.82 -5.04 17.24
C PRO A 37 -15.98 -6.18 17.80
N LYS A 38 -16.08 -7.38 17.23
CA LYS A 38 -15.11 -8.44 17.56
C LYS A 38 -13.72 -8.07 17.02
N LEU A 39 -13.68 -7.51 15.81
CA LEU A 39 -12.46 -7.15 15.10
C LEU A 39 -12.61 -5.79 14.42
N PHE A 40 -11.60 -4.94 14.57
CA PHE A 40 -11.43 -3.73 13.77
C PHE A 40 -10.16 -3.86 12.93
N ILE A 41 -10.30 -3.83 11.60
CA ILE A 41 -9.17 -3.90 10.67
C ILE A 41 -8.83 -2.49 10.19
N TYR A 42 -7.63 -2.02 10.50
CA TYR A 42 -7.10 -0.75 10.03
C TYR A 42 -6.07 -0.97 8.91
N VAL A 43 -6.41 -0.56 7.68
CA VAL A 43 -5.49 -0.63 6.55
C VAL A 43 -4.53 0.56 6.61
N SER A 44 -3.27 0.29 6.90
CA SER A 44 -2.16 1.23 6.87
C SER A 44 -1.30 1.06 5.59
N THR A 45 -0.06 1.51 5.59
CA THR A 45 0.81 1.58 4.42
C THR A 45 2.26 1.28 4.77
N GLU A 46 3.03 0.73 3.83
CA GLU A 46 4.48 0.61 3.97
C GLU A 46 5.21 1.96 4.13
N GLU A 47 4.62 3.08 3.69
CA GLU A 47 5.27 4.40 3.83
C GLU A 47 5.55 4.80 5.28
N VAL A 48 4.86 4.21 6.25
CA VAL A 48 5.11 4.49 7.67
C VAL A 48 6.52 4.08 8.09
N TYR A 49 7.14 3.13 7.40
CA TYR A 49 8.52 2.71 7.66
C TYR A 49 9.56 3.78 7.29
N GLY A 50 9.27 4.63 6.30
CA GLY A 50 10.19 5.69 5.89
C GLY A 50 11.55 5.16 5.41
N ASP A 51 12.60 5.57 6.11
CA ASP A 51 14.00 5.21 5.87
C ASP A 51 14.50 4.06 6.75
N ALA A 52 13.59 3.30 7.38
CA ALA A 52 13.92 2.09 8.12
C ALA A 52 14.79 1.10 7.33
N SER A 53 15.49 0.24 8.05
CA SER A 53 16.25 -0.86 7.45
C SER A 53 15.34 -1.87 6.75
N ILE A 54 15.83 -2.42 5.66
CA ILE A 54 15.15 -3.46 4.87
C ILE A 54 15.65 -4.87 5.26
N PRO A 55 14.81 -5.93 5.13
CA PRO A 55 13.38 -5.84 4.84
C PRO A 55 12.62 -5.15 5.98
N TYR A 56 11.56 -4.41 5.65
CA TYR A 56 10.71 -3.75 6.63
C TYR A 56 10.01 -4.79 7.50
N LYS A 57 10.23 -4.72 8.81
CA LYS A 57 9.66 -5.62 9.83
C LYS A 57 8.77 -4.85 10.78
N GLU A 58 7.72 -5.49 11.26
CA GLU A 58 6.73 -4.84 12.12
C GLU A 58 7.28 -4.43 13.48
N GLU A 59 8.38 -5.04 13.96
CA GLU A 59 9.06 -4.69 15.20
C GLU A 59 9.97 -3.46 15.09
N THR A 60 10.14 -2.88 13.89
CA THR A 60 10.98 -1.71 13.72
C THR A 60 10.41 -0.53 14.52
N SER A 61 11.13 -0.14 15.57
CA SER A 61 10.74 0.90 16.52
C SER A 61 10.81 2.32 15.95
N LEU A 62 11.57 2.51 14.86
CA LEU A 62 11.79 3.77 14.19
C LEU A 62 10.97 3.82 12.89
N THR A 63 9.73 4.30 13.01
CA THR A 63 8.90 4.66 11.85
C THR A 63 9.08 6.15 11.60
N HIS A 64 9.75 6.49 10.49
CA HIS A 64 10.02 7.88 10.10
C HIS A 64 9.16 8.25 8.88
N PRO A 65 7.84 8.47 9.05
CA PRO A 65 6.92 8.68 7.94
C PRO A 65 7.37 9.88 7.09
N PRO A 66 7.63 9.71 5.78
CA PRO A 66 8.25 10.75 4.94
C PRO A 66 7.22 11.71 4.32
N SER A 67 5.93 11.56 4.66
CA SER A 67 4.83 12.34 4.08
C SER A 67 3.73 12.61 5.13
N PRO A 68 2.95 13.70 4.99
CA PRO A 68 1.80 13.93 5.87
C PRO A 68 0.80 12.77 5.84
N TYR A 69 0.62 12.14 4.67
CA TYR A 69 -0.18 10.92 4.55
C TYR A 69 0.35 9.80 5.45
N ALA A 70 1.62 9.40 5.30
CA ALA A 70 2.22 8.35 6.09
C ALA A 70 2.16 8.65 7.60
N MET A 71 2.37 9.91 7.99
CA MET A 71 2.25 10.36 9.37
C MET A 71 0.82 10.15 9.90
N THR A 72 -0.20 10.57 9.17
CA THR A 72 -1.59 10.36 9.59
C THR A 72 -1.99 8.89 9.61
N LYS A 73 -1.43 8.07 8.71
CA LYS A 73 -1.65 6.62 8.72
C LYS A 73 -1.09 5.99 9.99
N LEU A 74 0.16 6.32 10.35
CA LEU A 74 0.82 5.89 11.57
C LEU A 74 0.07 6.35 12.84
N ALA A 75 -0.39 7.61 12.88
CA ALA A 75 -1.21 8.10 13.99
C ALA A 75 -2.49 7.26 14.15
N GLY A 76 -3.16 6.91 13.04
CA GLY A 76 -4.33 6.02 13.05
C GLY A 76 -4.03 4.62 13.59
N GLU A 77 -2.83 4.06 13.34
CA GLU A 77 -2.41 2.77 13.91
C GLU A 77 -2.41 2.82 15.46
N HIS A 78 -1.83 3.88 16.02
CA HIS A 78 -1.79 4.08 17.47
C HIS A 78 -3.17 4.31 18.07
N ILE A 79 -4.00 5.14 17.41
CA ILE A 79 -5.38 5.40 17.85
C ILE A 79 -6.18 4.10 17.88
N CYS A 80 -6.16 3.32 16.81
CA CYS A 80 -6.89 2.05 16.75
C CYS A 80 -6.41 1.08 17.84
N SER A 81 -5.09 0.90 17.98
CA SER A 81 -4.52 -0.01 18.98
C SER A 81 -4.90 0.39 20.41
N MET A 82 -4.78 1.68 20.73
CA MET A 82 -5.15 2.20 22.05
C MET A 82 -6.65 2.03 22.33
N TYR A 83 -7.49 2.33 21.34
CA TYR A 83 -8.94 2.23 21.46
C TYR A 83 -9.38 0.76 21.65
N GLY A 84 -8.87 -0.16 20.83
CA GLY A 84 -9.15 -1.59 20.97
C GLY A 84 -8.69 -2.17 22.31
N LYS A 85 -7.51 -1.76 22.80
CA LYS A 85 -7.03 -2.13 24.13
C LYS A 85 -7.93 -1.62 25.25
N TYR A 86 -8.41 -0.38 25.15
CA TYR A 86 -9.26 0.23 26.18
C TYR A 86 -10.66 -0.38 26.21
N PHE A 87 -11.27 -0.61 25.05
CA PHE A 87 -12.65 -1.12 24.93
C PHE A 87 -12.75 -2.64 24.74
N GLY A 88 -11.63 -3.36 24.72
CA GLY A 88 -11.58 -4.82 24.84
C GLY A 88 -11.92 -5.60 23.57
N PHE A 89 -11.52 -5.09 22.39
CA PHE A 89 -11.72 -5.79 21.11
C PHE A 89 -10.42 -5.95 20.30
N SER A 90 -10.43 -6.90 19.35
CA SER A 90 -9.27 -7.17 18.51
C SER A 90 -9.04 -6.05 17.48
N VAL A 91 -7.79 -5.66 17.28
CA VAL A 91 -7.39 -4.72 16.22
C VAL A 91 -6.28 -5.31 15.36
N LEU A 92 -6.51 -5.40 14.06
CA LEU A 92 -5.46 -5.73 13.09
C LEU A 92 -5.09 -4.51 12.28
N ILE A 93 -3.81 -4.14 12.33
CA ILE A 93 -3.24 -3.09 11.49
C ILE A 93 -2.50 -3.76 10.35
N LEU A 94 -2.95 -3.51 9.12
CA LEU A 94 -2.35 -4.07 7.93
C LEU A 94 -1.50 -3.01 7.23
N ARG A 95 -0.18 -3.09 7.33
CA ARG A 95 0.71 -2.22 6.54
C ARG A 95 0.84 -2.81 5.15
N VAL A 96 0.11 -2.24 4.19
CA VAL A 96 0.05 -2.77 2.82
C VAL A 96 1.17 -2.16 1.97
N SER A 97 1.85 -2.98 1.18
CA SER A 97 2.82 -2.51 0.18
C SER A 97 2.15 -1.81 -1.00
N THR A 98 2.89 -1.50 -2.06
CA THR A 98 2.37 -0.77 -3.22
C THR A 98 1.37 -1.66 -3.97
N MET A 99 0.10 -1.52 -3.61
CA MET A 99 -1.01 -2.24 -4.22
C MET A 99 -1.23 -1.78 -5.66
N TYR A 100 -1.56 -2.73 -6.54
CA TYR A 100 -1.98 -2.48 -7.92
C TYR A 100 -3.02 -3.50 -8.39
N GLY A 101 -3.77 -3.16 -9.43
CA GLY A 101 -4.74 -4.09 -10.04
C GLY A 101 -5.87 -3.41 -10.80
N PRO A 102 -6.83 -4.21 -11.30
CA PRO A 102 -8.10 -3.71 -11.83
C PRO A 102 -8.78 -2.72 -10.87
N GLY A 103 -9.35 -1.65 -11.42
CA GLY A 103 -10.09 -0.64 -10.64
C GLY A 103 -9.25 0.44 -9.96
N GLU A 104 -7.92 0.38 -10.04
CA GLU A 104 -7.06 1.47 -9.56
C GLU A 104 -7.29 2.77 -10.38
N THR A 105 -6.85 3.92 -9.88
CA THR A 105 -6.93 5.17 -10.66
C THR A 105 -5.79 5.28 -11.67
N GLU A 106 -6.08 5.75 -12.87
CA GLU A 106 -5.11 6.01 -13.95
C GLU A 106 -3.99 7.01 -13.56
N LYS A 107 -4.17 7.75 -12.46
CA LYS A 107 -3.14 8.64 -11.90
C LYS A 107 -2.02 7.89 -11.17
N ARG A 108 -2.24 6.61 -10.82
CA ARG A 108 -1.25 5.77 -10.13
C ARG A 108 -0.25 5.20 -11.12
N PHE A 109 0.91 4.78 -10.61
CA PHE A 109 2.06 4.42 -11.42
C PHE A 109 1.71 3.37 -12.49
N ILE A 110 1.38 2.13 -12.09
CA ILE A 110 1.12 1.02 -13.03
C ILE A 110 0.00 1.37 -14.04
N PRO A 111 -1.21 1.79 -13.63
CA PRO A 111 -2.26 2.21 -14.57
C PRO A 111 -1.80 3.30 -15.55
N SER A 112 -1.08 4.32 -15.08
CA SER A 112 -0.62 5.42 -15.93
C SER A 112 0.37 4.98 -17.01
N ILE A 113 1.15 3.92 -16.73
CA ILE A 113 2.10 3.33 -17.69
C ILE A 113 1.35 2.45 -18.69
N ILE A 114 0.40 1.63 -18.21
CA ILE A 114 -0.46 0.80 -19.05
C ILE A 114 -1.20 1.67 -20.07
N MET A 115 -1.85 2.76 -19.62
CA MET A 115 -2.59 3.65 -20.51
C MET A 115 -1.69 4.29 -21.57
N LYS A 116 -0.45 4.68 -21.22
CA LYS A 116 0.49 5.22 -22.21
C LYS A 116 0.94 4.16 -23.22
N ALA A 117 1.25 2.95 -22.74
CA ALA A 117 1.65 1.84 -23.58
C ALA A 117 0.53 1.43 -24.56
N LEU A 118 -0.71 1.29 -24.08
CA LEU A 118 -1.87 0.96 -24.92
C LEU A 118 -2.13 2.01 -26.01
N HIS A 119 -1.87 3.28 -25.72
CA HIS A 119 -2.05 4.38 -26.68
C HIS A 119 -0.80 4.70 -27.53
N GLY A 120 0.28 3.90 -27.42
CA GLY A 120 1.53 4.17 -28.14
C GLY A 120 2.18 5.51 -27.78
N LYS A 121 1.90 6.05 -26.59
CA LYS A 121 2.44 7.34 -26.12
C LYS A 121 3.82 7.14 -25.47
N GLU A 122 4.68 8.14 -25.55
CA GLU A 122 5.95 8.17 -24.82
C GLU A 122 5.69 8.04 -23.31
N ILE A 123 6.48 7.21 -22.64
CA ILE A 123 6.39 6.94 -21.21
C ILE A 123 7.50 7.72 -20.49
N PRO A 124 7.19 8.83 -19.78
CA PRO A 124 8.18 9.54 -18.99
C PRO A 124 8.46 8.76 -17.70
N LEU A 125 9.73 8.54 -17.41
CA LEU A 125 10.20 7.90 -16.20
C LEU A 125 11.33 8.74 -15.57
N ASN A 126 11.47 8.65 -14.26
CA ASN A 126 12.63 9.15 -13.53
C ASN A 126 13.89 8.31 -13.85
N SER A 127 14.80 8.12 -12.89
CA SER A 127 15.93 7.21 -13.10
C SER A 127 15.49 5.76 -13.32
N GLY A 128 14.28 5.39 -12.86
CA GLY A 128 13.76 4.02 -12.92
C GLY A 128 14.44 3.06 -11.93
N LYS A 129 15.39 3.53 -11.11
CA LYS A 129 16.25 2.69 -10.26
C LYS A 129 15.61 2.25 -8.97
N LYS A 130 14.67 3.04 -8.44
CA LYS A 130 14.00 2.75 -7.16
C LYS A 130 13.28 1.40 -7.21
N LEU A 131 13.37 0.66 -6.11
CA LEU A 131 12.74 -0.63 -5.91
C LEU A 131 11.47 -0.49 -5.09
N ARG A 132 10.40 -1.13 -5.57
CA ARG A 132 9.10 -1.17 -4.90
C ARG A 132 8.64 -2.61 -4.75
N ASP A 133 8.09 -2.90 -3.59
CA ASP A 133 7.35 -4.13 -3.33
C ASP A 133 5.91 -3.93 -3.83
N TYR A 134 5.49 -4.76 -4.77
CA TYR A 134 4.16 -4.68 -5.37
C TYR A 134 3.30 -5.84 -4.92
N ILE A 135 2.04 -5.56 -4.60
CA ILE A 135 1.04 -6.57 -4.26
C ILE A 135 -0.20 -6.42 -5.12
N PHE A 136 -0.72 -7.53 -5.63
CA PHE A 136 -1.93 -7.53 -6.45
C PHE A 136 -3.18 -7.38 -5.58
N VAL A 137 -4.17 -6.60 -6.03
CA VAL A 137 -5.37 -6.26 -5.25
C VAL A 137 -6.13 -7.48 -4.73
N GLU A 138 -6.24 -8.56 -5.52
CA GLU A 138 -6.91 -9.80 -5.06
C GLU A 138 -6.17 -10.45 -3.90
N ASP A 139 -4.84 -10.38 -3.86
CA ASP A 139 -4.06 -10.91 -2.73
C ASP A 139 -4.29 -10.08 -1.46
N VAL A 140 -4.51 -8.78 -1.58
CA VAL A 140 -4.89 -7.91 -0.45
C VAL A 140 -6.30 -8.25 0.05
N VAL A 141 -7.24 -8.55 -0.85
CA VAL A 141 -8.58 -9.04 -0.47
C VAL A 141 -8.49 -10.36 0.27
N ASP A 142 -7.68 -11.31 -0.23
CA ASP A 142 -7.41 -12.58 0.46
C ASP A 142 -6.84 -12.35 1.86
N ALA A 143 -5.94 -11.37 2.03
CA ALA A 143 -5.39 -11.02 3.34
C ALA A 143 -6.46 -10.48 4.30
N LEU A 144 -7.37 -9.62 3.81
CA LEU A 144 -8.47 -9.08 4.59
C LEU A 144 -9.45 -10.17 5.04
N LEU A 145 -9.72 -11.14 4.17
CA LEU A 145 -10.55 -12.30 4.53
C LEU A 145 -9.86 -13.18 5.58
N ALA A 146 -8.56 -13.41 5.44
CA ALA A 146 -7.77 -14.17 6.42
C ALA A 146 -7.71 -13.49 7.81
N CYS A 147 -7.95 -12.18 7.89
CA CYS A 147 -8.02 -11.47 9.17
C CYS A 147 -9.25 -11.85 10.00
N LEU A 148 -10.32 -12.37 9.38
CA LEU A 148 -11.58 -12.67 10.08
C LEU A 148 -11.39 -13.70 11.20
N ASP A 149 -10.46 -14.65 11.03
CA ASP A 149 -10.11 -15.67 12.02
C ASP A 149 -9.43 -15.08 13.29
N TRP A 150 -9.12 -13.79 13.28
CA TRP A 150 -8.45 -13.09 14.38
C TRP A 150 -9.41 -12.40 15.34
N SER A 151 -10.73 -12.57 15.16
CA SER A 151 -11.75 -11.80 15.88
C SER A 151 -11.80 -12.02 17.39
N ASP A 152 -11.34 -13.17 17.90
CA ASP A 152 -11.53 -13.54 19.31
C ASP A 152 -10.28 -13.31 20.19
N ARG A 153 -9.24 -12.66 19.64
CA ARG A 153 -7.95 -12.48 20.32
C ARG A 153 -7.93 -11.39 21.40
N LYS A 154 -8.79 -10.37 21.28
CA LYS A 154 -8.87 -9.20 22.18
C LYS A 154 -7.53 -8.49 22.43
N ASN A 155 -6.68 -8.46 21.41
CA ASN A 155 -5.40 -7.76 21.43
C ASN A 155 -5.20 -7.00 20.12
N SER A 156 -4.06 -6.32 19.96
CA SER A 156 -3.71 -5.63 18.73
C SER A 156 -2.46 -6.23 18.11
N ALA A 157 -2.43 -6.34 16.79
CA ALA A 157 -1.24 -6.74 16.05
C ALA A 157 -1.08 -5.92 14.77
N ILE A 158 0.17 -5.68 14.41
CA ILE A 158 0.58 -5.08 13.15
C ILE A 158 1.09 -6.20 12.26
N VAL A 159 0.66 -6.20 11.00
CA VAL A 159 1.00 -7.21 9.99
C VAL A 159 1.34 -6.54 8.67
N ASN A 160 2.49 -6.89 8.10
CA ASN A 160 2.88 -6.50 6.76
C ASN A 160 2.16 -7.36 5.71
N ILE A 161 1.49 -6.70 4.78
CA ILE A 161 0.80 -7.32 3.65
C ILE A 161 1.46 -6.83 2.37
N GLY A 162 2.34 -7.63 1.77
CA GLY A 162 3.10 -7.25 0.59
C GLY A 162 3.40 -8.43 -0.32
N GLY A 163 4.03 -8.17 -1.47
CA GLY A 163 4.49 -9.18 -2.40
C GLY A 163 5.74 -9.93 -1.89
N GLY A 164 6.45 -9.39 -0.91
CA GLY A 164 7.67 -9.99 -0.33
C GLY A 164 8.89 -9.91 -1.26
N LYS A 165 8.75 -9.21 -2.39
CA LYS A 165 9.79 -9.06 -3.41
C LYS A 165 9.67 -7.70 -4.07
N SER A 166 10.82 -7.06 -4.27
CA SER A 166 10.90 -5.74 -4.85
C SER A 166 11.36 -5.78 -6.31
N TYR A 167 10.86 -4.82 -7.09
CA TYR A 167 11.16 -4.67 -8.52
C TYR A 167 11.55 -3.22 -8.80
N THR A 168 12.51 -3.02 -9.69
CA THR A 168 12.85 -1.66 -10.13
C THR A 168 11.70 -1.09 -10.95
N LEU A 169 11.43 0.22 -10.81
CA LEU A 169 10.43 0.90 -11.64
C LEU A 169 10.68 0.66 -13.14
N LYS A 170 11.96 0.69 -13.55
CA LYS A 170 12.41 0.33 -14.89
C LYS A 170 11.91 -1.05 -15.32
N SER A 171 12.18 -2.08 -14.51
CA SER A 171 11.79 -3.46 -14.86
C SER A 171 10.28 -3.65 -14.97
N VAL A 172 9.50 -2.91 -14.17
CA VAL A 172 8.03 -2.93 -14.24
C VAL A 172 7.53 -2.27 -15.51
N VAL A 173 8.07 -1.10 -15.88
CA VAL A 173 7.69 -0.37 -17.10
C VAL A 173 8.03 -1.19 -18.35
N GLU A 174 9.23 -1.76 -18.41
CA GLU A 174 9.66 -2.61 -19.54
C GLU A 174 8.76 -3.85 -19.67
N LYS A 175 8.37 -4.47 -18.55
CA LYS A 175 7.39 -5.58 -18.54
C LYS A 175 6.04 -5.12 -19.09
N ILE A 176 5.52 -3.97 -18.65
CA ILE A 176 4.23 -3.45 -19.14
C ILE A 176 4.28 -3.21 -20.66
N VAL A 177 5.31 -2.52 -21.17
CA VAL A 177 5.47 -2.27 -22.61
C VAL A 177 5.49 -3.57 -23.40
N LYS A 178 6.25 -4.57 -22.92
CA LYS A 178 6.30 -5.90 -23.53
C LYS A 178 4.95 -6.61 -23.53
N LEU A 179 4.24 -6.63 -22.39
CA LEU A 179 2.95 -7.32 -22.24
C LEU A 179 1.85 -6.64 -23.06
N CYS A 180 1.90 -5.32 -23.22
CA CYS A 180 1.00 -4.57 -24.10
C CYS A 180 1.36 -4.72 -25.59
N GLN A 181 2.48 -5.35 -25.94
CA GLN A 181 3.04 -5.38 -27.30
C GLN A 181 3.18 -3.97 -27.91
N SER A 182 3.52 -3.00 -27.07
CA SER A 182 3.54 -1.59 -27.44
C SER A 182 4.88 -1.17 -28.05
N THR A 183 4.84 -0.22 -28.99
CA THR A 183 6.02 0.45 -29.55
C THR A 183 6.39 1.73 -28.81
N SER A 184 5.73 2.03 -27.67
CA SER A 184 6.02 3.21 -26.85
C SER A 184 7.49 3.30 -26.46
N SER A 185 8.10 4.47 -26.65
CA SER A 185 9.42 4.79 -26.11
C SER A 185 9.36 5.07 -24.61
N ILE A 186 10.43 4.72 -23.89
CA ILE A 186 10.61 5.05 -22.47
C ILE A 186 11.64 6.18 -22.36
N ARG A 187 11.22 7.34 -21.86
CA ARG A 187 12.09 8.50 -21.64
C ARG A 187 12.57 8.53 -20.20
N TYR A 188 13.76 7.98 -19.96
CA TYR A 188 14.42 8.00 -18.65
C TYR A 188 14.92 9.40 -18.30
N GLY A 189 14.91 9.74 -17.01
CA GLY A 189 15.34 11.06 -16.53
C GLY A 189 14.40 12.19 -16.96
N ALA A 190 13.16 11.88 -17.35
CA ALA A 190 12.16 12.87 -17.75
C ALA A 190 11.78 13.84 -16.62
N PHE A 191 12.00 13.44 -15.37
CA PHE A 191 11.82 14.21 -14.16
C PHE A 191 12.72 13.64 -13.04
N PRO A 192 13.08 14.43 -12.01
CA PRO A 192 13.98 13.97 -10.95
C PRO A 192 13.35 12.87 -10.08
N ASP A 193 14.20 12.09 -9.42
CA ASP A 193 13.77 11.20 -8.36
C ASP A 193 13.22 11.99 -7.17
N ARG A 194 12.21 11.44 -6.49
CA ARG A 194 11.62 12.10 -5.31
C ARG A 194 12.65 12.14 -4.18
N VAL A 195 12.89 13.35 -3.66
CA VAL A 195 13.76 13.61 -2.52
C VAL A 195 13.11 13.08 -1.24
N LEU A 196 13.93 12.55 -0.30
CA LEU A 196 13.52 11.95 0.98
C LEU A 196 12.70 10.64 0.85
N GLU A 197 12.62 10.05 -0.34
CA GLU A 197 11.88 8.80 -0.57
C GLU A 197 12.87 7.65 -0.64
N SER A 198 12.69 6.64 0.21
CA SER A 198 13.55 5.46 0.21
C SER A 198 13.70 4.84 -1.19
N ASP A 199 14.95 4.48 -1.49
CA ASP A 199 15.30 3.84 -2.75
C ASP A 199 14.80 2.42 -2.84
N VAL A 200 14.59 1.74 -1.70
CA VAL A 200 14.16 0.35 -1.65
C VAL A 200 13.03 0.20 -0.66
N TRP A 201 11.87 -0.26 -1.16
CA TRP A 201 10.78 -0.77 -0.33
C TRP A 201 10.72 -2.28 -0.49
N ASN A 202 10.82 -3.00 0.63
CA ASN A 202 10.75 -4.45 0.67
C ASN A 202 10.11 -4.87 1.99
N MET A 203 9.00 -5.61 1.92
CA MET A 203 8.22 -5.97 3.11
C MET A 203 8.53 -7.39 3.55
N ASP A 204 8.89 -7.58 4.82
CA ASP A 204 8.92 -8.92 5.43
C ASP A 204 7.48 -9.37 5.69
N ILE A 205 7.04 -10.44 5.04
CA ILE A 205 5.68 -11.00 5.16
C ILE A 205 5.63 -12.25 6.05
N THR A 206 6.71 -12.55 6.78
CA THR A 206 6.81 -13.75 7.63
C THR A 206 5.73 -13.78 8.70
N ARG A 207 5.41 -12.63 9.29
CA ARG A 207 4.35 -12.53 10.31
C ARG A 207 2.97 -12.81 9.72
N ALA A 208 2.65 -12.31 8.53
CA ALA A 208 1.39 -12.60 7.86
C ALA A 208 1.20 -14.11 7.62
N LYS A 209 2.25 -14.78 7.15
CA LYS A 209 2.26 -16.24 7.01
C LYS A 209 2.02 -16.97 8.33
N LYS A 210 2.61 -16.47 9.43
CA LYS A 210 2.52 -17.11 10.74
C LYS A 210 1.15 -16.93 11.40
N ILE A 211 0.59 -15.72 11.37
CA ILE A 211 -0.58 -15.39 12.18
C ILE A 211 -1.89 -15.33 11.39
N LEU A 212 -1.82 -15.10 10.08
CA LEU A 212 -2.98 -15.08 9.17
C LEU A 212 -3.01 -16.30 8.24
N HIS A 213 -1.98 -17.16 8.28
CA HIS A 213 -1.81 -18.26 7.31
C HIS A 213 -1.88 -17.81 5.85
N TRP A 214 -1.50 -16.55 5.60
CA TRP A 214 -1.64 -15.89 4.31
C TRP A 214 -0.28 -15.69 3.64
N VAL A 215 -0.25 -15.87 2.32
CA VAL A 215 0.86 -15.51 1.43
C VAL A 215 0.28 -14.99 0.11
N PRO A 216 0.92 -14.02 -0.56
CA PRO A 216 0.45 -13.55 -1.86
C PRO A 216 0.61 -14.67 -2.89
N LYS A 217 -0.40 -14.85 -3.73
CA LYS A 217 -0.45 -15.94 -4.73
C LYS A 217 -0.17 -15.44 -6.14
N THR A 218 -0.28 -14.12 -6.40
CA THR A 218 -0.19 -13.57 -7.74
C THR A 218 1.23 -13.06 -8.05
N PRO A 219 1.96 -13.70 -8.97
CA PRO A 219 3.22 -13.15 -9.47
C PRO A 219 2.99 -11.81 -10.18
N LEU A 220 3.97 -10.89 -10.11
CA LEU A 220 3.88 -9.56 -10.74
C LEU A 220 3.39 -9.63 -12.20
N GLU A 221 3.93 -10.55 -13.00
CA GLU A 221 3.58 -10.66 -14.42
C GLU A 221 2.11 -11.05 -14.65
N ALA A 222 1.58 -11.98 -13.84
CA ALA A 222 0.19 -12.40 -13.91
C ALA A 222 -0.76 -11.27 -13.47
N GLY A 223 -0.41 -10.55 -12.41
CA GLY A 223 -1.19 -9.39 -11.97
C GLY A 223 -1.15 -8.25 -12.99
N LEU A 224 0.00 -7.99 -13.62
CA LEU A 224 0.11 -6.99 -14.69
C LEU A 224 -0.77 -7.35 -15.89
N LEU A 225 -0.80 -8.62 -16.32
CA LEU A 225 -1.68 -9.09 -17.39
C LEU A 225 -3.16 -8.83 -17.09
N LYS A 226 -3.63 -9.24 -15.90
CA LYS A 226 -5.01 -8.97 -15.45
C LYS A 226 -5.33 -7.47 -15.41
N THR A 227 -4.36 -6.67 -14.98
CA THR A 227 -4.52 -5.21 -14.91
C THR A 227 -4.60 -4.60 -16.31
N ILE A 228 -3.70 -5.00 -17.22
CA ILE A 228 -3.70 -4.55 -18.61
C ILE A 228 -5.04 -4.86 -19.27
N GLU A 229 -5.56 -6.08 -19.10
CA GLU A 229 -6.83 -6.49 -19.68
C GLU A 229 -7.97 -5.58 -19.23
N TYR A 230 -8.06 -5.28 -17.94
CA TYR A 230 -9.06 -4.36 -17.40
C TYR A 230 -9.02 -2.95 -18.02
N TYR A 231 -7.84 -2.44 -18.38
CA TYR A 231 -7.69 -1.11 -18.99
C TYR A 231 -7.78 -1.09 -20.51
N LYS A 232 -7.72 -2.25 -21.19
CA LYS A 232 -8.00 -2.29 -22.65
C LYS A 232 -9.45 -1.94 -22.96
N ASP A 233 -10.35 -2.29 -22.05
CA ASP A 233 -11.79 -2.09 -22.20
C ASP A 233 -12.27 -0.69 -21.76
N LYS A 234 -11.34 0.26 -21.55
CA LYS A 234 -11.62 1.64 -21.12
C LYS A 234 -11.08 2.68 -22.09
#